data_AF-A0A976LSC6-F1
#
_entry.id   AF-A0A976LSC6-F1
#
_cell.length_a   1.000
_cell.length_b   1.000
_cell.length_c   1.000
_cell.angle_alpha   90.00
_cell.angle_beta   90.00
_cell.angle_gamma   90.00
#
_symmetry.space_group_name_H-M   'P 1'
#
loop_
_entity.id
_entity.type
_entity.pdbx_description
1 polymer ?
#
loop_
_entity_poly.entity_id
_entity_poly.type
_entity_poly.pdbx_seq_one_letter_code
_entity_poly.pdbx_strand_id
1 'polypeptide(L)'
;MESIFPQISIASNPELAGQLNDLLQRFYTDIYNLLAETQTLEGVKTFGSFPVTPSSAPSSDYQVTNKKYVVDNFTINTAIDISGKSWVIDEDTMASDDAGKVPTQQSVKAYANQIGYVDRGDPSAWDWEVGDFTTDGTWRDLDCSPIVNNSNAIAIRFVLYLLDDAVTSAFLLRKNGNSNLNVFDGRYTQVANVPLIANLIVACDGNQVVEYWGSNLAFTTLGLTVAGWWLKI
;
A
#
# COMPACT_ATOMS: atom_id res chain seq x y z
N MET A 1 14.13 34.59 77.09
CA MET A 1 15.28 33.68 77.06
C MET A 1 16.47 34.55 76.70
N GLU A 2 17.19 35.05 77.70
CA GLU A 2 18.37 35.87 77.45
C GLU A 2 19.42 35.00 76.74
N SER A 3 20.04 35.56 75.70
CA SER A 3 21.14 34.91 74.98
C SER A 3 22.27 34.65 75.97
N ILE A 4 22.47 33.39 76.33
CA ILE A 4 23.57 32.91 77.19
C ILE A 4 24.93 32.96 76.48
N PHE A 5 24.96 33.37 75.20
CA PHE A 5 26.18 33.58 74.44
C PHE A 5 26.73 34.99 74.73
N PRO A 6 27.99 35.13 75.15
CA PRO A 6 28.60 36.45 75.34
C PRO A 6 28.55 37.23 74.03
N GLN A 7 28.07 38.47 74.07
CA GLN A 7 28.14 39.41 72.94
C GLN A 7 29.61 39.78 72.73
N ILE A 8 30.30 39.05 71.87
CA ILE A 8 31.68 39.35 71.46
C ILE A 8 31.62 40.53 70.48
N SER A 9 32.10 41.70 70.91
CA SER A 9 32.29 42.85 70.02
C SER A 9 33.45 42.58 69.06
N ILE A 10 33.12 42.10 67.86
CA ILE A 10 34.07 41.65 66.82
C ILE A 10 34.83 42.84 66.22
N ALA A 11 34.25 44.05 66.27
CA ALA A 11 34.83 45.26 65.68
C ALA A 11 36.13 45.75 66.37
N SER A 12 36.37 45.34 67.63
CA SER A 12 37.52 45.77 68.43
C SER A 12 38.67 44.76 68.46
N ASN A 13 38.50 43.57 67.87
CA ASN A 13 39.53 42.53 67.83
C ASN A 13 39.79 42.09 66.38
N PRO A 14 40.87 42.58 65.75
CA PRO A 14 41.17 42.31 64.34
C PRO A 14 41.40 40.84 64.02
N GLU A 15 41.82 40.03 65.01
CA GLU A 15 42.02 38.59 64.84
C GLU A 15 40.69 37.83 64.66
N LEU A 16 39.68 38.19 65.47
CA LEU A 16 38.33 37.62 65.37
C LEU A 16 37.62 38.05 64.07
N ALA A 17 37.85 39.29 63.62
CA ALA A 17 37.32 39.78 62.36
C ALA A 17 37.93 39.03 61.16
N GLY A 18 39.24 38.75 61.20
CA GLY A 18 39.92 37.93 60.20
C GLY A 18 39.40 36.49 60.14
N GLN A 19 39.26 35.83 61.29
CA GLN A 19 38.74 34.46 61.37
C GLN A 19 37.30 34.34 60.82
N LEU A 20 36.45 35.35 61.08
CA LEU A 20 35.10 35.40 60.53
C LEU A 20 35.11 35.57 59.01
N ASN A 21 35.99 36.44 58.48
CA ASN A 21 36.10 36.64 57.04
C ASN A 21 36.58 35.38 56.32
N ASP A 22 37.57 34.68 56.89
CA ASP A 22 38.06 33.41 56.35
C ASP A 22 36.97 32.32 56.35
N LEU A 23 36.16 32.26 57.41
CA LEU A 23 35.01 31.36 57.50
C LEU A 23 33.96 31.68 56.43
N LEU A 24 33.58 32.96 56.29
CA LEU A 24 32.61 33.39 55.29
C LEU A 24 33.09 33.08 53.87
N GLN A 25 34.38 33.28 53.61
CA GLN A 25 34.97 33.04 52.30
C GLN A 25 35.03 31.55 51.98
N ARG A 26 35.31 30.70 52.97
CA ARG A 26 35.21 29.23 52.83
C ARG A 26 33.79 28.78 52.57
N PHE A 27 32.81 29.25 53.35
CA PHE A 27 31.40 28.92 53.14
C PHE A 27 30.91 29.33 51.75
N TYR A 28 31.29 30.52 51.29
CA TYR A 28 30.93 30.99 49.95
C TYR A 28 31.54 30.10 48.86
N THR A 29 32.79 29.68 49.05
CA THR A 29 33.50 28.78 48.12
C THR A 29 32.85 27.39 48.07
N ASP A 30 32.51 26.81 49.23
CA ASP A 30 31.88 25.50 49.32
C ASP A 30 30.49 25.50 48.66
N ILE A 31 29.70 26.56 48.87
CA ILE A 31 28.39 26.75 48.22
C ILE A 31 28.56 26.92 46.71
N TYR A 32 29.55 27.70 46.27
CA TYR A 32 29.82 27.90 44.85
C TYR A 32 30.18 26.59 44.15
N ASN A 33 31.07 25.78 44.74
CA ASN A 33 31.45 24.47 44.19
C ASN A 33 30.28 23.49 44.16
N LEU A 34 29.41 23.52 45.18
CA LEU A 34 28.19 22.72 45.21
C LEU A 34 27.22 23.08 44.06
N LEU A 35 27.18 24.34 43.66
CA LEU A 35 26.23 24.84 42.65
C LEU A 35 26.81 24.88 41.23
N ALA A 36 28.14 24.95 41.08
CA ALA A 36 28.81 25.10 39.78
C ALA A 36 29.28 23.77 39.17
N GLU A 37 29.40 22.71 39.97
CA GLU A 37 29.94 21.43 39.51
C GLU A 37 28.88 20.32 39.41
N THR A 38 29.19 19.29 38.63
CA THR A 38 28.39 18.06 38.56
C THR A 38 28.31 17.42 39.94
N GLN A 39 27.10 17.28 40.47
CA GLN A 39 26.86 16.63 41.75
C GLN A 39 26.89 15.10 41.61
N THR A 40 27.83 14.46 42.28
CA THR A 40 27.86 12.99 42.43
C THR A 40 26.95 12.58 43.58
N LEU A 41 25.95 11.76 43.30
CA LEU A 41 25.10 11.16 44.34
C LEU A 41 25.65 9.77 44.69
N GLU A 42 26.39 9.68 45.80
CA GLU A 42 26.84 8.39 46.31
C GLU A 42 25.75 7.68 47.14
N GLY A 43 25.77 6.34 47.09
CA GLY A 43 24.88 5.47 47.86
C GLY A 43 23.47 5.28 47.30
N VAL A 44 22.68 4.43 47.95
CA VAL A 44 21.27 4.19 47.59
C VAL A 44 20.42 5.36 48.06
N LYS A 45 19.64 5.95 47.16
CA LYS A 45 18.64 6.98 47.49
C LYS A 45 17.24 6.38 47.49
N THR A 46 16.41 6.81 48.43
CA THR A 46 14.99 6.46 48.50
C THR A 46 14.16 7.70 48.20
N PHE A 47 13.20 7.61 47.29
CA PHE A 47 12.32 8.72 46.94
C PHE A 47 10.91 8.46 47.48
N GLY A 48 10.23 9.50 47.97
CA GLY A 48 8.82 9.40 48.38
C GLY A 48 7.85 9.17 47.20
N SER A 49 8.29 9.50 45.99
CA SER A 49 7.62 9.24 44.72
C SER A 49 8.66 9.03 43.62
N PHE A 50 8.29 8.36 42.53
CA PHE A 50 9.20 8.24 41.38
C PHE A 50 9.59 9.63 40.84
N PRO A 51 10.88 9.88 40.57
CA PRO A 51 11.32 11.11 39.92
C PRO A 51 10.64 11.32 38.57
N VAL A 52 10.24 12.56 38.28
CA VAL A 52 9.79 12.96 36.95
C VAL A 52 11.02 13.28 36.10
N THR A 53 11.10 12.69 34.92
CA THR A 53 12.21 12.92 33.99
C THR A 53 12.04 14.27 33.26
N PRO A 54 13.11 14.85 32.67
CA PRO A 54 13.00 16.12 31.95
C PRO A 54 11.94 16.10 30.85
N SER A 55 11.25 17.22 30.65
CA SER A 55 10.24 17.38 29.58
C SER A 55 10.84 17.50 28.18
N SER A 56 12.14 17.80 28.08
CA SER A 56 12.90 17.82 26.82
C SER A 56 13.25 16.40 26.37
N ALA A 57 13.33 16.20 25.05
CA ALA A 57 13.92 14.98 24.50
C ALA A 57 15.41 14.89 24.91
N PRO A 58 15.93 13.67 25.15
CA PRO A 58 17.36 13.47 25.34
C PRO A 58 18.11 13.86 24.06
N SER A 59 19.24 14.55 24.24
CA SER A 59 20.19 15.01 23.22
C SER A 59 21.53 14.25 23.26
N SER A 60 21.74 13.33 24.20
CA SER A 60 22.91 12.45 24.26
C SER A 60 22.58 11.07 24.84
N ASP A 61 23.40 10.08 24.51
CA ASP A 61 23.14 8.64 24.77
C ASP A 61 22.97 8.29 26.25
N TYR A 62 23.57 9.05 27.16
CA TYR A 62 23.56 8.78 28.60
C TYR A 62 22.54 9.62 29.39
N GLN A 63 21.68 10.38 28.70
CA GLN A 63 20.59 11.09 29.36
C GLN A 63 19.42 10.16 29.66
N VAL A 64 18.72 10.42 30.76
CA VAL A 64 17.47 9.72 31.08
C VAL A 64 16.40 10.06 30.04
N THR A 65 15.78 9.03 29.44
CA THR A 65 14.68 9.18 28.48
C THR A 65 13.35 9.42 29.20
N ASN A 66 12.51 10.30 28.67
CA ASN A 66 11.13 10.44 29.15
C ASN A 66 10.17 9.49 28.40
N LYS A 67 9.04 9.15 29.03
CA LYS A 67 8.06 8.20 28.46
C LYS A 67 7.58 8.63 27.07
N LYS A 68 7.39 9.94 26.84
CA LYS A 68 6.94 10.46 25.55
C LYS A 68 7.95 10.18 24.44
N TYR A 69 9.24 10.44 24.71
CA TYR A 69 10.31 10.17 23.74
C TYR A 69 10.36 8.70 23.33
N VAL A 70 10.26 7.78 24.30
CA VAL A 70 10.28 6.33 24.05
C VAL A 70 9.07 5.90 23.21
N VAL A 71 7.87 6.38 23.54
CA VAL A 71 6.64 6.03 22.80
C VAL A 71 6.66 6.57 21.37
N ASP A 72 7.17 7.78 21.17
CA ASP A 72 7.19 8.42 19.86
C ASP A 72 8.23 7.76 18.93
N ASN A 73 9.40 7.38 19.45
CA ASN A 73 10.55 6.96 18.62
C ASN A 73 10.84 5.46 18.61
N PHE A 74 10.34 4.68 19.58
CA PHE A 74 10.63 3.26 19.67
C PHE A 74 9.38 2.41 19.44
N THR A 75 9.53 1.32 18.69
CA THR A 75 8.49 0.29 18.55
C THR A 75 8.73 -0.78 19.61
N ILE A 76 7.75 -0.99 20.47
CA ILE A 76 7.79 -2.05 21.48
C ILE A 76 7.31 -3.34 20.82
N ASN A 77 7.96 -4.48 21.05
CA ASN A 77 7.56 -5.77 20.46
C ASN A 77 6.10 -6.17 20.76
N THR A 78 5.53 -5.65 21.85
CA THR A 78 4.14 -5.85 22.26
C THR A 78 3.18 -4.77 21.76
N ALA A 79 3.64 -3.85 20.91
CA ALA A 79 2.78 -2.87 20.27
C ALA A 79 1.76 -3.61 19.40
N ILE A 80 0.48 -3.38 19.68
CA ILE A 80 -0.64 -3.96 18.92
C ILE A 80 -0.96 -3.16 17.65
N ASP A 81 -0.45 -1.92 17.57
CA ASP A 81 -0.66 -1.01 16.45
C ASP A 81 0.58 -0.14 16.23
N ILE A 82 1.01 -0.06 14.98
CA ILE A 82 2.13 0.75 14.49
C ILE A 82 1.75 1.57 13.25
N SER A 83 0.47 1.52 12.82
CA SER A 83 -0.02 2.16 11.60
C SER A 83 0.17 3.68 11.59
N GLY A 84 0.20 4.32 12.76
CA GLY A 84 0.47 5.75 12.90
C GLY A 84 1.95 6.14 12.77
N LYS A 85 2.88 5.20 12.58
CA LYS A 85 4.30 5.53 12.35
C LYS A 85 4.50 5.97 10.91
N SER A 86 5.31 7.00 10.69
CA SER A 86 5.55 7.58 9.35
C SER A 86 6.27 6.64 8.37
N TRP A 87 6.85 5.54 8.84
CA TRP A 87 7.46 4.50 8.03
C TRP A 87 6.49 3.36 7.69
N VAL A 88 5.29 3.33 8.26
CA VAL A 88 4.20 2.45 7.83
C VAL A 88 3.33 3.25 6.87
N ILE A 89 3.11 2.71 5.67
CA ILE A 89 2.37 3.42 4.62
C ILE A 89 1.20 2.59 4.13
N ASP A 90 0.09 3.28 3.85
CA ASP A 90 -1.04 2.70 3.13
C ASP A 90 -1.16 3.26 1.71
N GLU A 91 -0.84 2.46 0.71
CA GLU A 91 -0.91 2.82 -0.71
C GLU A 91 -1.46 1.67 -1.56
N ASP A 92 -2.74 1.74 -1.94
CA ASP A 92 -3.40 0.67 -2.70
C ASP A 92 -2.69 0.30 -4.03
N THR A 93 -2.01 1.27 -4.64
CA THR A 93 -1.33 1.11 -5.93
C THR A 93 0.18 0.90 -5.80
N MET A 94 0.74 0.95 -4.59
CA MET A 94 2.20 0.93 -4.34
C MET A 94 2.94 1.90 -5.28
N ALA A 95 2.45 3.14 -5.38
CA ALA A 95 2.95 4.13 -6.34
C ALA A 95 4.33 4.68 -5.94
N SER A 96 4.66 4.69 -4.65
CA SER A 96 5.98 5.08 -4.15
C SER A 96 6.97 3.91 -4.18
N ASP A 97 8.26 4.22 -4.38
CA ASP A 97 9.38 3.29 -4.24
C ASP A 97 10.35 3.85 -3.18
N ASP A 98 10.16 3.43 -1.92
CA ASP A 98 10.97 3.87 -0.79
C ASP A 98 11.32 2.67 0.12
N ALA A 99 12.60 2.30 0.10
CA ALA A 99 13.13 1.19 0.91
C ALA A 99 13.05 1.43 2.43
N GLY A 100 12.78 2.66 2.87
CA GLY A 100 12.55 3.02 4.27
C GLY A 100 11.11 2.85 4.75
N LYS A 101 10.20 2.39 3.88
CA LYS A 101 8.77 2.20 4.20
C LYS A 101 8.39 0.72 4.24
N VAL A 102 7.40 0.41 5.08
CA VAL A 102 6.77 -0.90 5.18
C VAL A 102 5.28 -0.74 4.82
N PRO A 103 4.75 -1.49 3.85
CA PRO A 103 3.35 -1.39 3.46
C PRO A 103 2.43 -2.02 4.51
N THR A 104 1.20 -1.50 4.62
CA THR A 104 0.15 -2.18 5.40
C THR A 104 -0.36 -3.44 4.71
N GLN A 105 -1.07 -4.31 5.45
CA GLN A 105 -1.79 -5.45 4.84
C GLN A 105 -2.79 -4.98 3.77
N GLN A 106 -3.44 -3.84 3.97
CA GLN A 106 -4.41 -3.28 3.03
C GLN A 106 -3.74 -2.95 1.70
N SER A 107 -2.61 -2.24 1.71
CA SER A 107 -1.84 -1.89 0.51
C SER A 107 -1.37 -3.13 -0.25
N VAL A 108 -0.80 -4.10 0.47
CA VAL A 108 -0.34 -5.36 -0.14
C VAL A 108 -1.50 -6.09 -0.79
N LYS A 109 -2.67 -6.12 -0.13
CA LYS A 109 -3.86 -6.80 -0.64
C LYS A 109 -4.45 -6.09 -1.85
N ALA A 110 -4.54 -4.76 -1.82
CA ALA A 110 -5.01 -3.98 -2.95
C ALA A 110 -4.10 -4.15 -4.16
N TYR A 111 -2.77 -4.05 -3.98
CA TYR A 111 -1.80 -4.26 -5.04
C TYR A 111 -1.86 -5.68 -5.62
N ALA A 112 -1.87 -6.71 -4.77
CA ALA A 112 -1.93 -8.10 -5.22
C ALA A 112 -3.23 -8.44 -5.96
N ASN A 113 -4.32 -7.73 -5.67
CA ASN A 113 -5.62 -7.95 -6.29
C ASN A 113 -5.83 -7.18 -7.60
N GLN A 114 -4.87 -6.40 -8.10
CA GLN A 114 -5.06 -5.52 -9.27
C GLN A 114 -5.50 -6.24 -10.55
N ILE A 115 -5.25 -7.55 -10.69
CA ILE A 115 -5.71 -8.33 -11.84
C ILE A 115 -6.38 -9.61 -11.35
N GLY A 116 -7.64 -9.80 -11.74
CA GLY A 116 -8.41 -11.01 -11.45
C GLY A 116 -8.96 -11.64 -12.72
N TYR A 117 -9.02 -12.97 -12.79
CA TYR A 117 -9.79 -13.68 -13.81
C TYR A 117 -11.13 -14.11 -13.19
N VAL A 118 -12.22 -13.81 -13.87
CA VAL A 118 -13.56 -14.28 -13.54
C VAL A 118 -13.91 -15.41 -14.49
N ASP A 119 -14.12 -16.60 -13.94
CA ASP A 119 -14.67 -17.75 -14.65
C ASP A 119 -16.19 -17.60 -14.76
N ARG A 120 -16.74 -17.74 -15.97
CA ARG A 120 -18.19 -17.71 -16.18
C ARG A 120 -18.85 -19.03 -15.78
N GLY A 121 -18.09 -20.14 -15.77
CA GLY A 121 -18.61 -21.49 -15.57
C GLY A 121 -19.07 -22.17 -16.87
N ASP A 122 -20.10 -23.02 -16.77
CA ASP A 122 -20.57 -23.92 -17.85
C ASP A 122 -21.94 -23.47 -18.42
N PRO A 123 -21.98 -22.56 -19.41
CA PRO A 123 -23.23 -22.16 -20.04
C PRO A 123 -23.83 -23.31 -20.87
N SER A 124 -25.15 -23.48 -20.80
CA SER A 124 -25.87 -24.59 -21.45
C SER A 124 -26.05 -24.43 -22.97
N ALA A 125 -25.63 -23.30 -23.54
CA ALA A 125 -25.77 -22.96 -24.95
C ALA A 125 -24.70 -21.95 -25.36
N TRP A 126 -24.54 -21.76 -26.67
CA TRP A 126 -23.78 -20.64 -27.22
C TRP A 126 -24.50 -19.33 -26.92
N ASP A 127 -23.73 -18.25 -26.75
CA ASP A 127 -24.30 -16.92 -26.50
C ASP A 127 -24.78 -16.27 -27.78
N TRP A 128 -24.06 -16.56 -28.86
CA TRP A 128 -24.37 -16.11 -30.20
C TRP A 128 -24.15 -17.24 -31.17
N GLU A 129 -25.10 -17.39 -32.08
CA GLU A 129 -25.07 -18.35 -33.18
C GLU A 129 -24.93 -17.62 -34.50
N VAL A 130 -24.78 -18.36 -35.60
CA VAL A 130 -24.59 -17.81 -36.95
C VAL A 130 -25.64 -16.75 -37.32
N GLY A 131 -26.89 -16.91 -36.86
CA GLY A 131 -28.00 -15.98 -37.15
C GLY A 131 -27.89 -14.63 -36.45
N ASP A 132 -27.09 -14.53 -35.38
CA ASP A 132 -26.90 -13.29 -34.61
C ASP A 132 -25.84 -12.37 -35.24
N PHE A 133 -25.05 -12.89 -36.17
CA PHE A 133 -23.96 -12.17 -36.80
C PHE A 133 -24.30 -11.71 -38.22
N THR A 134 -23.85 -10.50 -38.57
CA THR A 134 -23.78 -10.06 -39.97
C THR A 134 -22.38 -10.27 -40.51
N THR A 135 -22.20 -11.27 -41.37
CA THR A 135 -20.90 -11.69 -41.90
C THR A 135 -20.65 -11.19 -43.31
N ASP A 136 -20.56 -9.87 -43.48
CA ASP A 136 -20.47 -9.19 -44.78
C ASP A 136 -19.06 -8.68 -45.13
N GLY A 137 -18.04 -9.15 -44.41
CA GLY A 137 -16.68 -8.64 -44.55
C GLY A 137 -16.46 -7.25 -43.94
N THR A 138 -17.36 -6.79 -43.07
CA THR A 138 -17.22 -5.53 -42.32
C THR A 138 -17.04 -5.81 -40.83
N TRP A 139 -16.18 -5.05 -40.16
CA TRP A 139 -16.03 -5.11 -38.70
C TRP A 139 -17.24 -4.46 -38.03
N ARG A 140 -17.77 -5.11 -37.00
CA ARG A 140 -19.01 -4.72 -36.32
C ARG A 140 -18.87 -4.88 -34.81
N ASP A 141 -19.54 -4.02 -34.07
CA ASP A 141 -19.55 -4.09 -32.61
C ASP A 141 -20.31 -5.34 -32.13
N LEU A 142 -19.73 -6.02 -31.15
CA LEU A 142 -20.34 -7.07 -30.36
C LEU A 142 -20.42 -6.60 -28.91
N ASP A 143 -21.64 -6.35 -28.43
CA ASP A 143 -21.89 -5.97 -27.06
C ASP A 143 -21.90 -7.20 -26.15
N CYS A 144 -20.84 -7.36 -25.34
CA CYS A 144 -20.75 -8.44 -24.37
C CYS A 144 -21.25 -8.03 -22.96
N SER A 145 -21.68 -6.78 -22.76
CA SER A 145 -22.09 -6.27 -21.45
C SER A 145 -23.24 -7.04 -20.79
N PRO A 146 -24.23 -7.62 -21.51
CA PRO A 146 -25.28 -8.41 -20.86
C PRO A 146 -24.76 -9.68 -20.16
N ILE A 147 -23.57 -10.16 -20.56
CA ILE A 147 -22.97 -11.40 -20.05
C ILE A 147 -21.83 -11.08 -19.08
N VAL A 148 -20.91 -10.20 -19.47
CA VAL A 148 -19.74 -9.84 -18.66
C VAL A 148 -20.16 -8.99 -17.47
N ASN A 149 -21.06 -8.03 -17.70
CA ASN A 149 -21.67 -7.15 -16.70
C ASN A 149 -20.65 -6.59 -15.68
N ASN A 150 -19.49 -6.14 -16.19
CA ASN A 150 -18.41 -5.64 -15.36
C ASN A 150 -17.56 -4.63 -16.14
N SER A 151 -17.68 -3.35 -15.78
CA SER A 151 -16.94 -2.24 -16.42
C SER A 151 -15.43 -2.28 -16.19
N ASN A 152 -14.96 -3.08 -15.24
CA ASN A 152 -13.54 -3.28 -14.98
C ASN A 152 -12.95 -4.40 -15.85
N ALA A 153 -13.76 -5.05 -16.70
CA ALA A 153 -13.26 -6.02 -17.66
C ALA A 153 -12.31 -5.35 -18.65
N ILE A 154 -11.12 -5.93 -18.80
CA ILE A 154 -10.07 -5.46 -19.73
C ILE A 154 -9.88 -6.41 -20.91
N ALA A 155 -10.28 -7.68 -20.76
CA ALA A 155 -10.27 -8.67 -21.82
C ALA A 155 -11.31 -9.76 -21.55
N ILE A 156 -11.85 -10.33 -22.62
CA ILE A 156 -12.87 -11.37 -22.59
C ILE A 156 -12.28 -12.63 -23.22
N ARG A 157 -12.47 -13.77 -22.57
CA ARG A 157 -12.18 -15.09 -23.10
C ARG A 157 -13.41 -15.62 -23.82
N PHE A 158 -13.25 -15.98 -25.08
CA PHE A 158 -14.28 -16.64 -25.87
C PHE A 158 -13.89 -18.08 -26.19
N VAL A 159 -14.90 -18.92 -26.38
CA VAL A 159 -14.81 -20.20 -27.07
C VAL A 159 -15.55 -20.04 -28.39
N LEU A 160 -14.85 -20.23 -29.49
CA LEU A 160 -15.38 -20.20 -30.84
C LEU A 160 -15.53 -21.64 -31.36
N TYR A 161 -16.70 -21.95 -31.91
CA TYR A 161 -16.95 -23.12 -32.75
C TYR A 161 -17.24 -22.65 -34.17
N LEU A 162 -16.49 -23.16 -35.14
CA LEU A 162 -16.63 -22.81 -36.55
C LEU A 162 -16.63 -24.07 -37.39
N LEU A 163 -17.66 -24.26 -38.21
CA LEU A 163 -17.73 -25.30 -39.24
C LEU A 163 -18.26 -24.65 -40.51
N ASP A 164 -17.62 -24.94 -41.63
CA ASP A 164 -18.13 -24.47 -42.91
C ASP A 164 -17.82 -25.41 -44.07
N ASP A 165 -18.64 -25.39 -45.11
CA ASP A 165 -18.47 -26.17 -46.34
C ASP A 165 -17.56 -25.47 -47.37
N ALA A 166 -17.24 -24.20 -47.13
CA ALA A 166 -16.29 -23.41 -47.90
C ALA A 166 -14.92 -23.28 -47.21
N VAL A 167 -13.85 -23.37 -48.01
CA VAL A 167 -12.51 -22.98 -47.55
C VAL A 167 -12.39 -21.46 -47.49
N THR A 168 -11.51 -20.96 -46.64
CA THR A 168 -11.21 -19.53 -46.40
C THR A 168 -12.29 -18.71 -45.69
N SER A 169 -13.43 -19.32 -45.34
CA SER A 169 -14.39 -18.70 -44.41
C SER A 169 -13.73 -18.40 -43.08
N ALA A 170 -13.97 -17.23 -42.52
CA ALA A 170 -13.22 -16.76 -41.37
C ALA A 170 -14.06 -15.90 -40.44
N PHE A 171 -13.94 -16.16 -39.14
CA PHE A 171 -14.55 -15.38 -38.09
C PHE A 171 -13.46 -14.89 -37.13
N LEU A 172 -13.36 -13.58 -37.01
CA LEU A 172 -12.30 -12.88 -36.30
C LEU A 172 -12.90 -11.92 -35.27
N LEU A 173 -12.17 -11.71 -34.18
CA LEU A 173 -12.49 -10.76 -33.12
C LEU A 173 -11.30 -9.84 -32.87
N ARG A 174 -11.58 -8.59 -32.49
CA ARG A 174 -10.54 -7.62 -32.09
C ARG A 174 -11.08 -6.65 -31.04
N LYS A 175 -10.19 -5.88 -30.44
CA LYS A 175 -10.58 -4.80 -29.54
C LYS A 175 -11.36 -3.73 -30.29
N ASN A 176 -12.46 -3.27 -29.70
CA ASN A 176 -13.26 -2.19 -30.26
C ASN A 176 -12.42 -0.91 -30.51
N GLY A 177 -12.64 -0.30 -31.68
CA GLY A 177 -11.95 0.91 -32.12
C GLY A 177 -10.58 0.68 -32.76
N ASN A 178 -10.13 -0.57 -32.92
CA ASN A 178 -8.87 -0.84 -33.62
C ASN A 178 -9.04 -0.65 -35.13
N SER A 179 -8.22 0.19 -35.78
CA SER A 179 -8.26 0.34 -37.25
C SER A 179 -7.38 -0.66 -38.02
N ASN A 180 -6.36 -1.22 -37.38
CA ASN A 180 -5.32 -2.04 -38.04
C ASN A 180 -5.58 -3.55 -37.89
N LEU A 181 -5.09 -4.35 -38.84
CA LEU A 181 -5.28 -5.81 -38.89
C LEU A 181 -4.11 -6.61 -38.27
N ASN A 182 -3.39 -6.02 -37.32
CA ASN A 182 -2.20 -6.68 -36.72
C ASN A 182 -2.50 -7.36 -35.38
N VAL A 183 -3.65 -7.06 -34.77
CA VAL A 183 -4.06 -7.59 -33.46
C VAL A 183 -5.53 -8.01 -33.54
N PHE A 184 -5.74 -9.27 -33.83
CA PHE A 184 -7.03 -9.95 -33.84
C PHE A 184 -6.83 -11.40 -33.42
N ASP A 185 -7.91 -12.08 -33.05
CA ASP A 185 -7.93 -13.51 -32.77
C ASP A 185 -9.11 -14.17 -33.50
N GLY A 186 -9.01 -15.44 -33.86
CA GLY A 186 -10.07 -16.11 -34.61
C GLY A 186 -9.61 -17.35 -35.37
N ARG A 187 -10.44 -17.77 -36.34
CA ARG A 187 -10.19 -18.98 -37.15
C ARG A 187 -10.55 -18.76 -38.61
N TYR A 188 -9.83 -19.50 -39.46
CA TYR A 188 -10.08 -19.66 -40.88
C TYR A 188 -10.37 -21.13 -41.18
N THR A 189 -11.40 -21.41 -41.95
CA THR A 189 -11.70 -22.74 -42.48
C THR A 189 -10.63 -23.11 -43.52
N GLN A 190 -9.59 -23.83 -43.11
CA GLN A 190 -8.53 -24.26 -44.04
C GLN A 190 -8.96 -25.45 -44.91
N VAL A 191 -9.89 -26.27 -44.39
CA VAL A 191 -10.44 -27.45 -45.05
C VAL A 191 -11.95 -27.44 -44.85
N ALA A 192 -12.70 -27.59 -45.93
CA ALA A 192 -14.16 -27.68 -45.90
C ALA A 192 -14.65 -28.86 -45.06
N ASN A 193 -15.79 -28.68 -44.38
CA ASN A 193 -16.49 -29.65 -43.54
C ASN A 193 -15.66 -30.19 -42.34
N VAL A 194 -14.67 -29.44 -41.88
CA VAL A 194 -13.90 -29.78 -40.68
C VAL A 194 -14.17 -28.74 -39.59
N PRO A 195 -14.68 -29.14 -38.41
CA PRO A 195 -14.95 -28.21 -37.32
C PRO A 195 -13.66 -27.71 -36.68
N LEU A 196 -13.64 -26.43 -36.35
CA LEU A 196 -12.55 -25.72 -35.70
C LEU A 196 -13.06 -25.16 -34.38
N ILE A 197 -12.35 -25.49 -33.31
CA ILE A 197 -12.64 -24.98 -31.96
C ILE A 197 -11.44 -24.15 -31.50
N ALA A 198 -11.71 -22.99 -30.91
CA ALA A 198 -10.68 -22.08 -30.45
C ALA A 198 -11.02 -21.45 -29.11
N ASN A 199 -9.99 -21.25 -28.28
CA ASN A 199 -10.04 -20.33 -27.16
C ASN A 199 -9.44 -19.02 -27.62
N LEU A 200 -10.23 -17.95 -27.54
CA LEU A 200 -9.84 -16.62 -28.01
C LEU A 200 -9.77 -15.67 -26.82
N ILE A 201 -8.81 -14.75 -26.82
CA ILE A 201 -8.71 -13.70 -25.80
C ILE A 201 -8.65 -12.35 -26.49
N VAL A 202 -9.61 -11.49 -26.20
CA VAL A 202 -9.77 -10.21 -26.89
C VAL A 202 -9.94 -9.11 -25.86
N ALA A 203 -9.14 -8.06 -25.96
CA ALA A 203 -9.33 -6.87 -25.12
C ALA A 203 -10.68 -6.21 -25.43
N CYS A 204 -11.41 -5.78 -24.40
CA CYS A 204 -12.65 -5.01 -24.56
C CYS A 204 -12.44 -3.54 -24.18
N ASP A 205 -13.38 -2.69 -24.55
CA ASP A 205 -13.45 -1.33 -24.02
C ASP A 205 -14.18 -1.28 -22.66
N GLY A 206 -14.35 -0.08 -22.08
CA GLY A 206 -15.02 0.10 -20.79
C GLY A 206 -16.51 -0.27 -20.80
N ASN A 207 -17.12 -0.36 -21.99
CA ASN A 207 -18.51 -0.80 -22.18
C ASN A 207 -18.60 -2.31 -22.44
N GLN A 208 -17.48 -3.04 -22.33
CA GLN A 208 -17.37 -4.46 -22.63
C GLN A 208 -17.71 -4.80 -24.09
N VAL A 209 -17.46 -3.86 -25.00
CA VAL A 209 -17.64 -4.07 -26.44
C VAL A 209 -16.33 -4.55 -27.07
N VAL A 210 -16.45 -5.53 -27.95
CA VAL A 210 -15.40 -5.97 -28.88
C VAL A 210 -15.91 -5.80 -30.31
N GLU A 211 -15.05 -5.94 -31.31
CA GLU A 211 -15.49 -6.00 -32.71
C GLU A 211 -15.35 -7.42 -33.25
N TYR A 212 -16.32 -7.85 -34.06
CA TYR A 212 -16.27 -9.08 -34.83
C TYR A 212 -16.22 -8.79 -36.33
N TRP A 213 -15.69 -9.75 -37.08
CA TRP A 213 -15.67 -9.75 -38.54
C TRP A 213 -15.91 -11.17 -39.03
N GLY A 214 -16.87 -11.32 -39.94
CA GLY A 214 -17.09 -12.56 -40.68
C GLY A 214 -16.78 -12.35 -42.14
N SER A 215 -16.10 -13.31 -42.78
CA SER A 215 -15.95 -13.34 -44.24
C SER A 215 -17.33 -13.27 -44.91
N ASN A 216 -17.42 -12.61 -46.07
CA ASN A 216 -18.63 -12.53 -46.89
C ASN A 216 -18.95 -13.87 -47.59
N LEU A 217 -19.10 -14.91 -46.79
CA LEU A 217 -19.44 -16.29 -47.13
C LEU A 217 -20.51 -16.77 -46.15
N ALA A 218 -21.37 -17.68 -46.58
CA ALA A 218 -22.40 -18.25 -45.72
C ALA A 218 -21.77 -19.34 -44.84
N PHE A 219 -21.83 -19.18 -43.51
CA PHE A 219 -21.30 -20.14 -42.57
C PHE A 219 -22.31 -21.27 -42.29
N THR A 220 -21.84 -22.52 -42.33
CA THR A 220 -22.65 -23.70 -41.97
C THR A 220 -22.96 -23.72 -40.46
N THR A 221 -21.96 -23.49 -39.61
CA THR A 221 -22.17 -23.36 -38.17
C THR A 221 -21.14 -22.39 -37.58
N LEU A 222 -21.64 -21.43 -36.82
CA LEU A 222 -20.86 -20.49 -36.05
C LEU A 222 -21.50 -20.38 -34.67
N GLY A 223 -20.70 -20.62 -33.64
CA GLY A 223 -21.10 -20.48 -32.24
C GLY A 223 -20.02 -19.77 -31.46
N LEU A 224 -20.39 -18.76 -30.69
CA LEU A 224 -19.49 -18.01 -29.83
C LEU A 224 -19.99 -18.05 -28.39
N THR A 225 -19.08 -18.26 -27.46
CA THR A 225 -19.41 -18.33 -26.03
C THR A 225 -18.39 -17.56 -25.20
N VAL A 226 -18.82 -16.65 -24.34
CA VAL A 226 -17.99 -16.06 -23.30
C VAL A 226 -17.71 -17.13 -22.25
N ALA A 227 -16.45 -17.45 -22.00
CA ALA A 227 -16.03 -18.41 -20.98
C ALA A 227 -15.50 -17.74 -19.70
N GLY A 228 -15.20 -16.44 -19.75
CA GLY A 228 -14.74 -15.66 -18.60
C GLY A 228 -14.07 -14.37 -19.05
N TRP A 229 -13.57 -13.56 -18.11
CA TRP A 229 -12.95 -12.27 -18.41
C TRP A 229 -11.90 -11.88 -17.37
N TRP A 230 -10.96 -11.04 -17.78
CA TRP A 230 -9.96 -10.45 -16.90
C TRP A 230 -10.42 -9.07 -16.45
N LEU A 231 -10.21 -8.77 -15.18
CA LEU A 231 -10.49 -7.50 -14.54
C LEU A 231 -9.21 -6.72 -14.29
N LYS A 232 -9.32 -5.41 -14.34
CA LYS A 232 -8.41 -4.50 -13.65
C LYS A 232 -9.13 -3.97 -12.40
N ILE A 233 -8.76 -4.49 -11.24
CA ILE A 233 -9.40 -4.16 -9.95
C ILE A 233 -8.67 -2.98 -9.31
#